data_AF-A0A345E8F7-F1
#
_entry.id   AF-A0A345E8F7-F1
#
_cell.length_a   1.000
_cell.length_b   1.000
_cell.length_c   1.000
_cell.angle_alpha   90.00
_cell.angle_beta   90.00
_cell.angle_gamma   90.00
#
_symmetry.space_group_name_H-M   'P 1'
#
loop_
_entity.id
_entity.type
_entity.pdbx_description
1 polymer ?
#
loop_
_entity_poly.entity_id
_entity_poly.type
_entity_poly.pdbx_seq_one_letter_code
_entity_poly.pdbx_strand_id
1 'polypeptide(L)'
;MFVEEPSESNFEALWNEQVLASASEWFPSTARSLWSGTLEDLAVFFDEIRTSGQYDDSWAQRVSWGQVIPELYSRGRDGPIVSQQARNGLRKFGIDPASDFDEVVDQLTSFEEFYRDISGHVTASTTKPIPIYEEIDQLFALVTTATQEDISAEASGPRDELYSALRGYPASSATDRGPIEIDFEAATPAIDGHIAARRNDAYADLETDHWAGGHYETWKWDFAAYIANDVANAYQLTDLSADEIEPFFDAFWTNSDEYTDTDMLSTPVPQYLLGRWGVVQLGDFRETCEEDPERAAAVLSMLFSEDEHLVDRLEQFYEFAASDNVSDGNLLRIASTLLMGVYPDDYVNFQYQRFETFFSNCSNAESLETGFDARQYYRIVLACRDLRDAMQSELPDASMLDVHTLIRLYQDFRDDSE
;
A
#
# COMPACT_ATOMS: atom_id res chain seq x y z
N MET A 1 -10.30 -40.20 9.47
CA MET A 1 -9.04 -40.70 10.06
C MET A 1 -8.97 -40.52 11.59
N PHE A 2 -8.77 -39.32 12.17
CA PHE A 2 -8.69 -39.18 13.65
C PHE A 2 -9.98 -39.58 14.38
N VAL A 3 -11.15 -39.16 13.88
CA VAL A 3 -12.46 -39.53 14.44
C VAL A 3 -12.70 -41.05 14.43
N GLU A 4 -12.19 -41.74 13.41
CA GLU A 4 -12.39 -43.19 13.22
C GLU A 4 -11.37 -44.02 14.00
N GLU A 5 -10.12 -43.54 14.09
CA GLU A 5 -9.02 -44.19 14.80
C GLU A 5 -8.27 -43.17 15.67
N PRO A 6 -8.72 -42.92 16.90
CA PRO A 6 -8.10 -41.94 17.79
C PRO A 6 -6.70 -42.40 18.21
N SER A 7 -5.67 -41.68 17.78
CA SER A 7 -4.28 -41.89 18.19
C SER A 7 -3.52 -40.57 18.15
N GLU A 8 -2.42 -40.45 18.89
CA GLU A 8 -1.58 -39.24 18.84
C GLU A 8 -1.10 -38.95 17.41
N SER A 9 -0.67 -39.99 16.67
CA SER A 9 -0.24 -39.82 15.28
C SER A 9 -1.35 -39.30 14.37
N ASN A 10 -2.59 -39.77 14.54
CA ASN A 10 -3.72 -39.29 13.75
C ASN A 10 -4.18 -37.88 14.19
N PHE A 11 -3.99 -37.53 15.47
CA PHE A 11 -4.23 -36.19 15.97
C PHE A 11 -3.21 -35.19 15.39
N GLU A 12 -1.92 -35.51 15.45
CA GLU A 12 -0.85 -34.71 14.84
C GLU A 12 -1.04 -34.54 13.32
N ALA A 13 -1.48 -35.60 12.64
CA ALA A 13 -1.78 -35.55 11.21
C ALA A 13 -2.99 -34.67 10.87
N LEU A 14 -3.93 -34.48 11.81
CA LEU A 14 -5.04 -33.53 11.66
C LEU A 14 -4.63 -32.12 12.07
N TRP A 15 -3.79 -32.00 13.09
CA TRP A 15 -3.38 -30.75 13.72
C TRP A 15 -2.09 -30.21 13.10
N ASN A 16 -2.14 -29.84 11.83
CA ASN A 16 -1.04 -29.20 11.14
C ASN A 16 -1.52 -28.06 10.24
N GLU A 17 -0.62 -27.15 9.89
CA GLU A 17 -0.92 -25.92 9.14
C GLU A 17 -1.49 -26.17 7.73
N GLN A 18 -1.24 -27.35 7.14
CA GLN A 18 -1.82 -27.71 5.84
C GLN A 18 -3.30 -28.09 5.95
N VAL A 19 -3.77 -28.40 7.16
CA VAL A 19 -5.14 -28.86 7.44
C VAL A 19 -5.93 -27.84 8.26
N LEU A 20 -5.27 -27.14 9.19
CA LEU A 20 -5.83 -26.10 10.04
C LEU A 20 -4.84 -24.93 10.09
N ALA A 21 -5.18 -23.79 9.48
CA ALA A 21 -4.33 -22.60 9.43
C ALA A 21 -3.95 -22.12 10.84
N SER A 22 -4.87 -22.26 11.78
CA SER A 22 -4.68 -21.89 13.19
C SER A 22 -3.78 -22.86 13.98
N ALA A 23 -3.35 -23.99 13.40
CA ALA A 23 -2.41 -24.92 14.04
C ALA A 23 -0.98 -24.34 14.16
N SER A 24 -0.69 -23.25 13.44
CA SER A 24 0.54 -22.46 13.58
C SER A 24 0.66 -21.80 14.96
N GLU A 25 -0.46 -21.48 15.60
CA GLU A 25 -0.48 -20.84 16.93
C GLU A 25 -0.26 -21.85 18.07
N TRP A 26 -0.68 -23.10 17.88
CA TRP A 26 -0.65 -24.14 18.91
C TRP A 26 -0.13 -25.45 18.35
N PHE A 27 1.08 -25.86 18.75
CA PHE A 27 1.58 -27.21 18.45
C PHE A 27 0.59 -28.28 18.94
N PRO A 28 0.49 -29.45 18.27
CA PRO A 28 -0.42 -30.53 18.65
C PRO A 28 -0.32 -30.92 20.14
N SER A 29 0.91 -31.00 20.66
CA SER A 29 1.16 -31.32 22.06
C SER A 29 0.55 -30.28 23.02
N THR A 30 0.58 -29.00 22.66
CA THR A 30 -0.04 -27.92 23.43
C THR A 30 -1.55 -28.00 23.36
N ALA A 31 -2.12 -28.17 22.17
CA ALA A 31 -3.57 -28.35 22.00
C ALA A 31 -4.08 -29.55 22.79
N ARG A 32 -3.35 -30.68 22.75
CA ARG A 32 -3.64 -31.89 23.50
C ARG A 32 -3.59 -31.67 25.01
N SER A 33 -2.66 -30.85 25.50
CA SER A 33 -2.51 -30.51 26.93
C SER A 33 -3.68 -29.68 27.49
N LEU A 34 -4.34 -28.92 26.62
CA LEU A 34 -5.54 -28.13 26.96
C LEU A 34 -6.81 -29.00 27.03
N TRP A 35 -6.75 -30.25 26.55
CA TRP A 35 -7.85 -31.20 26.65
C TRP A 35 -7.71 -32.10 27.89
N SER A 36 -8.68 -32.03 28.79
CA SER A 36 -8.68 -32.81 30.04
C SER A 36 -9.12 -34.27 29.89
N GLY A 37 -9.69 -34.67 28.74
CA GLY A 37 -10.21 -36.01 28.48
C GLY A 37 -9.22 -36.95 27.77
N THR A 38 -9.69 -38.14 27.39
CA THR A 38 -8.91 -39.08 26.58
C THR A 38 -8.91 -38.69 25.09
N LEU A 39 -8.12 -39.40 24.27
CA LEU A 39 -8.15 -39.20 22.81
C LEU A 39 -9.48 -39.65 22.20
N GLU A 40 -10.10 -40.68 22.76
CA GLU A 40 -11.44 -41.13 22.37
C GLU A 40 -12.49 -40.05 22.68
N ASP A 41 -12.43 -39.43 23.86
CA ASP A 41 -13.33 -38.32 24.20
C ASP A 41 -13.12 -37.12 23.25
N LEU A 42 -11.87 -36.89 22.83
CA LEU A 42 -11.54 -35.82 21.88
C LEU A 42 -12.08 -36.11 20.49
N ALA A 43 -11.97 -37.36 20.03
CA ALA A 43 -12.53 -37.79 18.75
C ALA A 43 -14.05 -37.67 18.73
N VAL A 44 -14.74 -37.99 19.84
CA VAL A 44 -16.18 -37.76 19.99
C VAL A 44 -16.52 -36.28 19.88
N PHE A 45 -15.73 -35.41 20.52
CA PHE A 45 -15.93 -33.96 20.43
C PHE A 45 -15.71 -33.44 19.00
N PHE A 46 -14.75 -33.97 18.26
CA PHE A 46 -14.50 -33.56 16.87
C PHE A 46 -15.62 -34.03 15.96
N ASP A 47 -16.16 -35.23 16.19
CA ASP A 47 -17.32 -35.72 15.47
C ASP A 47 -18.56 -34.89 15.77
N GLU A 48 -18.76 -34.46 17.02
CA GLU A 48 -19.83 -33.54 17.43
C GLU A 48 -19.77 -32.23 16.62
N ILE A 49 -18.61 -31.56 16.59
CA ILE A 49 -18.40 -30.33 15.82
C ILE A 49 -18.72 -30.57 14.33
N ARG A 50 -18.13 -31.62 13.76
CA ARG A 50 -18.25 -31.94 12.33
C ARG A 50 -19.69 -32.26 11.92
N THR A 51 -20.45 -32.93 12.77
CA THR A 51 -21.80 -33.42 12.45
C THR A 51 -22.92 -32.49 12.91
N SER A 52 -22.63 -31.44 13.67
CA SER A 52 -23.62 -30.46 14.14
C SER A 52 -24.40 -29.81 12.99
N GLY A 53 -25.63 -29.36 13.22
CA GLY A 53 -26.37 -28.60 12.20
C GLY A 53 -25.97 -27.13 12.13
N GLN A 54 -25.48 -26.59 13.25
CA GLN A 54 -25.23 -25.17 13.48
C GLN A 54 -23.96 -25.01 14.32
N TYR A 55 -23.34 -23.84 14.20
CA TYR A 55 -22.21 -23.46 15.05
C TYR A 55 -22.70 -23.27 16.49
N ASP A 56 -21.88 -23.68 17.46
CA ASP A 56 -22.20 -23.58 18.89
C ASP A 56 -21.02 -22.98 19.66
N ASP A 57 -21.18 -21.73 20.11
CA ASP A 57 -20.19 -21.01 20.91
C ASP A 57 -19.81 -21.72 22.21
N SER A 58 -20.67 -22.60 22.74
CA SER A 58 -20.39 -23.33 23.97
C SER A 58 -19.22 -24.31 23.82
N TRP A 59 -18.84 -24.68 22.60
CA TRP A 59 -17.65 -25.49 22.34
C TRP A 59 -16.36 -24.82 22.84
N ALA A 60 -16.26 -23.49 22.73
CA ALA A 60 -15.11 -22.73 23.22
C ALA A 60 -15.00 -22.76 24.76
N GLN A 61 -16.08 -23.09 25.48
CA GLN A 61 -16.06 -23.26 26.94
C GLN A 61 -15.53 -24.64 27.35
N ARG A 62 -15.59 -25.63 26.45
CA ARG A 62 -15.09 -27.00 26.69
C ARG A 62 -13.60 -27.11 26.44
N VAL A 63 -13.06 -26.30 25.53
CA VAL A 63 -11.65 -26.27 25.22
C VAL A 63 -11.21 -24.90 24.72
N SER A 64 -10.09 -24.40 25.25
CA SER A 64 -9.57 -23.06 24.97
C SER A 64 -8.62 -23.06 23.77
N TRP A 65 -9.12 -23.46 22.59
CA TRP A 65 -8.36 -23.45 21.34
C TRP A 65 -8.65 -22.25 20.43
N GLY A 66 -9.45 -21.30 20.89
CA GLY A 66 -9.75 -20.07 20.16
C GLY A 66 -10.34 -20.34 18.78
N GLN A 67 -9.71 -19.78 17.75
CA GLN A 67 -10.19 -19.79 16.36
C GLN A 67 -10.08 -21.15 15.67
N VAL A 68 -9.48 -22.16 16.30
CA VAL A 68 -9.46 -23.52 15.75
C VAL A 68 -10.86 -24.15 15.70
N ILE A 69 -11.73 -23.83 16.66
CA ILE A 69 -13.10 -24.37 16.72
C ILE A 69 -13.96 -23.95 15.52
N PRO A 70 -14.07 -22.65 15.17
CA PRO A 70 -14.81 -22.24 13.98
C PRO A 70 -14.20 -22.75 12.67
N GLU A 71 -12.87 -22.90 12.61
CA GLU A 71 -12.18 -23.47 11.43
C GLU A 71 -12.52 -24.96 11.25
N LEU A 72 -12.45 -25.75 12.33
CA LEU A 72 -12.83 -27.17 12.33
C LEU A 72 -14.29 -27.37 11.91
N TYR A 73 -15.18 -26.49 12.38
CA TYR A 73 -16.60 -26.55 12.03
C TYR A 73 -16.86 -26.25 10.55
N SER A 74 -16.17 -25.26 9.98
CA SER A 74 -16.40 -24.76 8.63
C SER A 74 -15.71 -25.59 7.53
N ARG A 75 -14.49 -26.09 7.74
CA ARG A 75 -13.75 -26.88 6.71
C ARG A 75 -14.43 -28.19 6.28
N GLY A 76 -15.36 -28.70 7.07
CA GLY A 76 -16.13 -29.91 6.75
C GLY A 76 -17.41 -29.69 5.95
N ARG A 77 -17.68 -28.45 5.51
CA ARG A 77 -18.96 -28.04 4.93
C ARG A 77 -18.78 -27.32 3.60
N ASP A 78 -19.85 -27.33 2.80
CA ASP A 78 -19.95 -26.46 1.65
C ASP A 78 -20.19 -25.03 2.15
N GLY A 79 -19.22 -24.14 1.96
CA GLY A 79 -19.31 -22.73 2.32
C GLY A 79 -17.99 -22.11 2.78
N PRO A 80 -18.00 -20.83 3.18
CA PRO A 80 -16.81 -20.12 3.62
C PRO A 80 -16.07 -20.79 4.78
N ILE A 81 -14.74 -20.78 4.71
CA ILE A 81 -13.87 -21.28 5.77
C ILE A 81 -13.61 -20.16 6.77
N VAL A 82 -14.13 -20.31 7.99
CA VAL A 82 -13.97 -19.34 9.07
C VAL A 82 -12.71 -19.69 9.86
N SER A 83 -11.58 -19.11 9.46
CA SER A 83 -10.26 -19.33 10.08
C SER A 83 -9.59 -18.02 10.48
N GLN A 84 -8.53 -18.10 11.30
CA GLN A 84 -7.69 -16.93 11.56
C GLN A 84 -7.04 -16.40 10.27
N GLN A 85 -6.69 -17.29 9.34
CA GLN A 85 -6.20 -16.92 8.01
C GLN A 85 -7.24 -16.13 7.23
N ALA A 86 -8.50 -16.56 7.23
CA ALA A 86 -9.57 -15.85 6.54
C ALA A 86 -9.78 -14.45 7.13
N ARG A 87 -9.73 -14.32 8.47
CA ARG A 87 -9.78 -13.03 9.16
C ARG A 87 -8.59 -12.14 8.78
N ASN A 88 -7.38 -12.68 8.73
CA ASN A 88 -6.19 -11.94 8.31
C ASN A 88 -6.27 -11.54 6.83
N GLY A 89 -6.80 -12.41 5.98
CA GLY A 89 -7.07 -12.14 4.57
C GLY A 89 -8.07 -10.99 4.39
N LEU A 90 -9.21 -11.03 5.09
CA LEU A 90 -10.17 -9.92 5.10
C LEU A 90 -9.51 -8.59 5.48
N ARG A 91 -8.67 -8.56 6.54
CA ARG A 91 -7.92 -7.36 6.91
C ARG A 91 -6.98 -6.87 5.82
N LYS A 92 -6.31 -7.80 5.12
CA LYS A 92 -5.45 -7.47 3.99
C LYS A 92 -6.23 -6.77 2.86
N PHE A 93 -7.51 -7.10 2.71
CA PHE A 93 -8.42 -6.44 1.77
C PHE A 93 -9.23 -5.28 2.39
N GLY A 94 -8.81 -4.72 3.53
CA GLY A 94 -9.46 -3.55 4.14
C GLY A 94 -10.79 -3.84 4.84
N ILE A 95 -11.09 -5.10 5.14
CA ILE A 95 -12.31 -5.50 5.86
C ILE A 95 -11.92 -5.88 7.28
N ASP A 96 -12.40 -5.12 8.27
CA ASP A 96 -12.21 -5.51 9.68
C ASP A 96 -13.10 -6.71 10.02
N PRO A 97 -12.53 -7.87 10.38
CA PRO A 97 -13.30 -9.09 10.58
C PRO A 97 -14.15 -9.03 11.86
N ALA A 98 -15.44 -9.30 11.72
CA ALA A 98 -16.39 -9.34 12.81
C ALA A 98 -16.01 -10.36 13.89
N SER A 99 -16.43 -10.14 15.14
CA SER A 99 -16.08 -11.05 16.23
C SER A 99 -16.93 -12.33 16.26
N ASP A 100 -18.18 -12.23 15.82
CA ASP A 100 -19.16 -13.33 15.79
C ASP A 100 -18.97 -14.25 14.58
N PHE A 101 -19.28 -15.55 14.73
CA PHE A 101 -19.10 -16.54 13.66
C PHE A 101 -19.98 -16.25 12.45
N ASP A 102 -21.28 -16.00 12.66
CA ASP A 102 -22.24 -15.82 11.56
C ASP A 102 -21.94 -14.53 10.81
N GLU A 103 -21.53 -13.47 11.53
CA GLU A 103 -21.10 -12.21 10.90
C GLU A 103 -19.83 -12.40 10.03
N VAL A 104 -18.88 -13.24 10.45
CA VAL A 104 -17.71 -13.56 9.59
C VAL A 104 -18.13 -14.38 8.37
N VAL A 105 -19.09 -15.30 8.49
CA VAL A 105 -19.63 -16.03 7.34
C VAL A 105 -20.26 -15.08 6.32
N ASP A 106 -21.02 -14.07 6.79
CA ASP A 106 -21.62 -13.04 5.94
C ASP A 106 -20.55 -12.18 5.25
N GLN A 107 -19.50 -11.78 5.97
CA GLN A 107 -18.37 -11.04 5.40
C GLN A 107 -17.65 -11.86 4.32
N LEU A 108 -17.39 -13.15 4.57
CA LEU A 108 -16.71 -14.01 3.61
C LEU A 108 -17.56 -14.32 2.39
N THR A 109 -18.88 -14.43 2.56
CA THR A 109 -19.81 -14.61 1.44
C THR A 109 -19.88 -13.35 0.58
N SER A 110 -19.93 -12.16 1.21
CA SER A 110 -19.85 -10.88 0.51
C SER A 110 -18.53 -10.73 -0.25
N PHE A 111 -17.42 -11.16 0.36
CA PHE A 111 -16.12 -11.19 -0.30
C PHE A 111 -16.10 -12.16 -1.48
N GLU A 112 -16.72 -13.34 -1.36
CA GLU A 112 -16.85 -14.29 -2.47
C GLU A 112 -17.59 -13.68 -3.67
N GLU A 113 -18.68 -12.95 -3.43
CA GLU A 113 -19.41 -12.25 -4.50
C GLU A 113 -18.52 -11.25 -5.23
N PHE A 114 -17.78 -10.43 -4.47
CA PHE A 114 -16.83 -9.46 -5.02
C PHE A 114 -15.69 -10.14 -5.79
N TYR A 115 -15.10 -11.19 -5.22
CA TYR A 115 -14.05 -11.98 -5.84
C TYR A 115 -14.51 -12.57 -7.17
N ARG A 116 -15.73 -13.12 -7.23
CA ARG A 116 -16.31 -13.68 -8.45
C ARG A 116 -16.58 -12.64 -9.53
N ASP A 117 -16.99 -11.43 -9.15
CA ASP A 117 -17.25 -10.35 -10.11
C ASP A 117 -15.96 -9.92 -10.82
N ILE A 118 -14.85 -9.86 -10.07
CA ILE A 118 -13.55 -9.45 -10.61
C ILE A 118 -12.82 -10.59 -11.30
N SER A 119 -12.67 -11.73 -10.62
CA SER A 119 -11.77 -12.82 -11.01
C SER A 119 -12.51 -14.03 -11.60
N GLY A 120 -13.82 -14.10 -11.40
CA GLY A 120 -14.60 -15.31 -11.70
C GLY A 120 -14.29 -16.46 -10.74
N HIS A 121 -14.32 -17.69 -11.26
CA HIS A 121 -13.88 -18.88 -10.55
C HIS A 121 -12.68 -19.45 -11.32
N VAL A 122 -11.47 -19.08 -10.89
CA VAL A 122 -10.23 -19.24 -11.65
C VAL A 122 -9.96 -20.73 -11.90
N THR A 123 -10.16 -21.57 -10.89
CA THR A 123 -9.87 -23.00 -10.98
C THR A 123 -10.96 -23.81 -11.69
N ALA A 124 -12.10 -23.20 -12.07
CA ALA A 124 -13.23 -23.90 -12.70
C ALA A 124 -12.86 -24.61 -14.01
N SER A 125 -11.89 -24.09 -14.75
CA SER A 125 -11.44 -24.63 -16.04
C SER A 125 -10.34 -25.69 -15.92
N THR A 126 -9.84 -25.95 -14.71
CA THR A 126 -8.74 -26.88 -14.46
C THR A 126 -9.21 -28.34 -14.46
N THR A 127 -8.26 -29.28 -14.57
CA THR A 127 -8.55 -30.72 -14.56
C THR A 127 -9.17 -31.21 -13.24
N LYS A 128 -8.96 -30.48 -12.15
CA LYS A 128 -9.50 -30.75 -10.81
C LYS A 128 -9.88 -29.40 -10.16
N PRO A 129 -11.06 -28.84 -10.49
CA PRO A 129 -11.51 -27.60 -9.88
C PRO A 129 -11.68 -27.79 -8.38
N ILE A 130 -11.22 -26.82 -7.59
CA ILE A 130 -11.51 -26.75 -6.16
C ILE A 130 -12.76 -25.88 -5.95
N PRO A 131 -13.50 -26.02 -4.85
CA PRO A 131 -14.55 -25.09 -4.52
C PRO A 131 -14.03 -23.65 -4.38
N ILE A 132 -14.85 -22.67 -4.75
CA ILE A 132 -14.50 -21.23 -4.70
C ILE A 132 -13.98 -20.78 -3.33
N TYR A 133 -14.54 -21.31 -2.23
CA TYR A 133 -14.17 -20.91 -0.88
C TYR A 133 -12.78 -21.45 -0.51
N GLU A 134 -12.36 -22.58 -1.10
CA GLU A 134 -10.98 -23.07 -0.98
C GLU A 134 -10.01 -22.24 -1.84
N GLU A 135 -10.46 -21.79 -3.02
CA GLU A 135 -9.69 -20.87 -3.87
C GLU A 135 -9.44 -19.53 -3.17
N ILE A 136 -10.46 -18.98 -2.50
CA ILE A 136 -10.35 -17.77 -1.68
C ILE A 136 -9.48 -18.02 -0.43
N ASP A 137 -9.60 -19.18 0.24
CA ASP A 137 -8.72 -19.53 1.36
C ASP A 137 -7.25 -19.59 0.92
N GLN A 138 -6.95 -20.11 -0.29
CA GLN A 138 -5.61 -20.10 -0.86
C GLN A 138 -5.11 -18.69 -1.21
N LEU A 139 -5.98 -17.81 -1.72
CA LEU A 139 -5.64 -16.40 -1.91
C LEU A 139 -5.28 -15.76 -0.58
N PHE A 140 -6.11 -15.95 0.45
CA PHE A 140 -5.84 -15.43 1.80
C PHE A 140 -4.55 -15.99 2.38
N ALA A 141 -4.26 -17.27 2.21
CA ALA A 141 -2.96 -17.86 2.57
C ALA A 141 -1.81 -17.12 1.87
N LEU A 142 -1.91 -16.96 0.55
CA LEU A 142 -0.86 -16.32 -0.25
C LEU A 142 -0.60 -14.88 0.21
N VAL A 143 -1.63 -14.04 0.30
CA VAL A 143 -1.47 -12.61 0.65
C VAL A 143 -1.09 -12.38 2.11
N THR A 144 -1.31 -13.36 2.99
CA THR A 144 -0.96 -13.25 4.42
C THR A 144 0.38 -13.89 4.78
N THR A 145 0.87 -14.86 3.98
CA THR A 145 2.09 -15.62 4.30
C THR A 145 3.25 -15.37 3.35
N ALA A 146 3.01 -14.88 2.13
CA ALA A 146 4.09 -14.59 1.19
C ALA A 146 5.06 -13.58 1.81
N THR A 147 6.31 -14.03 1.98
CA THR A 147 7.39 -13.16 2.41
C THR A 147 8.00 -12.45 1.20
N GLN A 148 8.81 -11.43 1.46
CA GLN A 148 9.57 -10.75 0.41
C GLN A 148 10.56 -11.68 -0.28
N GLU A 149 11.19 -12.58 0.47
CA GLU A 149 12.10 -13.57 -0.12
C GLU A 149 11.33 -14.51 -1.06
N ASP A 150 10.10 -14.90 -0.72
CA ASP A 150 9.25 -15.71 -1.59
C ASP A 150 8.87 -14.97 -2.87
N ILE A 151 8.48 -13.69 -2.76
CA ILE A 151 8.11 -12.85 -3.92
C ILE A 151 9.31 -12.63 -4.84
N SER A 152 10.47 -12.25 -4.29
CA SER A 152 11.68 -12.03 -5.07
C SER A 152 12.23 -13.32 -5.68
N ALA A 153 12.12 -14.46 -5.00
CA ALA A 153 12.58 -15.75 -5.53
C ALA A 153 11.76 -16.20 -6.75
N GLU A 154 10.48 -15.85 -6.82
CA GLU A 154 9.60 -16.19 -7.94
C GLU A 154 9.64 -15.16 -9.08
N ALA A 155 10.39 -14.04 -8.94
CA ALA A 155 10.51 -12.99 -9.96
C ALA A 155 11.11 -13.46 -11.31
N SER A 156 11.77 -14.61 -11.32
CA SER A 156 12.22 -15.30 -12.54
C SER A 156 11.73 -16.75 -12.60
N GLY A 157 10.76 -17.07 -11.73
CA GLY A 157 10.21 -18.40 -11.52
C GLY A 157 9.02 -18.70 -12.42
N PRO A 158 8.55 -19.95 -12.42
CA PRO A 158 7.37 -20.35 -13.18
C PRO A 158 6.06 -19.72 -12.68
N ARG A 159 6.09 -19.01 -11.54
CA ARG A 159 4.94 -18.33 -10.94
C ARG A 159 5.11 -16.80 -10.92
N ASP A 160 6.02 -16.25 -11.73
CA ASP A 160 6.28 -14.82 -11.76
C ASP A 160 5.01 -13.98 -11.97
N GLU A 161 4.14 -14.36 -12.91
CA GLU A 161 2.84 -13.67 -13.11
C GLU A 161 1.95 -13.66 -11.85
N LEU A 162 2.02 -14.69 -11.01
CA LEU A 162 1.24 -14.74 -9.76
C LEU A 162 1.87 -13.86 -8.67
N TYR A 163 3.20 -13.92 -8.52
CA TYR A 163 3.93 -13.20 -7.48
C TYR A 163 4.20 -11.73 -7.82
N SER A 164 4.24 -11.38 -9.10
CA SER A 164 4.32 -9.99 -9.59
C SER A 164 3.15 -9.15 -9.08
N ALA A 165 1.94 -9.71 -9.04
CA ALA A 165 0.77 -9.06 -8.45
C ALA A 165 0.88 -8.79 -6.93
N LEU A 166 1.82 -9.47 -6.25
CA LEU A 166 2.12 -9.26 -4.82
C LEU A 166 3.30 -8.31 -4.61
N ARG A 167 4.02 -7.90 -5.66
CA ARG A 167 5.15 -6.98 -5.52
C ARG A 167 4.64 -5.66 -4.95
N GLY A 168 5.35 -5.15 -3.93
CA GLY A 168 4.96 -3.99 -3.13
C GLY A 168 3.65 -4.10 -2.34
N TYR A 169 2.95 -5.23 -2.41
CA TYR A 169 1.94 -5.56 -1.40
C TYR A 169 2.63 -5.77 -0.05
N PRO A 170 2.06 -5.27 1.07
CA PRO A 170 2.68 -5.42 2.37
C PRO A 170 2.80 -6.92 2.71
N ALA A 171 4.02 -7.45 2.66
CA ALA A 171 4.31 -8.81 3.08
C ALA A 171 4.13 -8.95 4.59
N SER A 172 3.84 -10.17 5.07
CA SER A 172 3.84 -10.46 6.50
C SER A 172 5.22 -10.15 7.09
N SER A 173 5.31 -9.06 7.86
CA SER A 173 6.43 -8.79 8.74
C SER A 173 5.91 -8.36 10.11
N ALA A 174 6.68 -8.59 11.17
CA ALA A 174 6.36 -8.08 12.50
C ALA A 174 6.36 -6.53 12.60
N THR A 175 6.72 -5.84 11.51
CA THR A 175 6.72 -4.38 11.36
C THR A 175 5.73 -3.90 10.30
N ASP A 176 4.92 -4.79 9.73
CA ASP A 176 3.93 -4.46 8.72
C ASP A 176 2.77 -3.70 9.38
N ARG A 177 2.68 -2.39 9.09
CA ARG A 177 1.65 -1.51 9.65
C ARG A 177 0.33 -1.56 8.87
N GLY A 178 0.20 -2.42 7.85
CA GLY A 178 -1.00 -2.46 7.02
C GLY A 178 -1.17 -1.20 6.14
N PRO A 179 -2.37 -0.98 5.56
CA PRO A 179 -2.68 0.21 4.79
C PRO A 179 -2.73 1.46 5.69
N ILE A 180 -2.39 2.61 5.11
CA ILE A 180 -2.61 3.90 5.76
C ILE A 180 -4.02 4.35 5.38
N GLU A 181 -4.91 4.42 6.35
CA GLU A 181 -6.31 4.81 6.16
C GLU A 181 -6.52 6.23 6.67
N ILE A 182 -7.11 7.08 5.83
CA ILE A 182 -7.41 8.47 6.19
C ILE A 182 -8.58 8.51 7.18
N ASP A 183 -8.38 9.17 8.30
CA ASP A 183 -9.47 9.61 9.16
C ASP A 183 -10.11 10.84 8.52
N PHE A 184 -11.17 10.61 7.75
CA PHE A 184 -11.88 11.68 7.06
C PHE A 184 -12.58 12.64 8.02
N GLU A 185 -12.94 12.23 9.25
CA GLU A 185 -13.49 13.15 10.25
C GLU A 185 -12.41 14.18 10.65
N ALA A 186 -11.19 13.72 10.92
CA ALA A 186 -10.06 14.57 11.23
C ALA A 186 -9.56 15.39 10.03
N ALA A 187 -9.60 14.84 8.81
CA ALA A 187 -9.11 15.49 7.59
C ALA A 187 -10.09 16.52 7.00
N THR A 188 -11.40 16.41 7.28
CA THR A 188 -12.46 17.24 6.68
C THR A 188 -12.16 18.75 6.74
N PRO A 189 -11.72 19.35 7.87
CA PRO A 189 -11.45 20.79 7.92
C PRO A 189 -10.39 21.25 6.91
N ALA A 190 -9.37 20.43 6.65
CA ALA A 190 -8.33 20.73 5.67
C ALA A 190 -8.82 20.54 4.23
N ILE A 191 -9.62 19.51 3.99
CA ILE A 191 -10.25 19.23 2.69
C ILE A 191 -11.19 20.37 2.31
N ASP A 192 -12.12 20.75 3.19
CA ASP A 192 -13.07 21.84 2.97
C ASP A 192 -12.35 23.19 2.78
N GLY A 193 -11.29 23.42 3.57
CA GLY A 193 -10.42 24.59 3.45
C GLY A 193 -9.78 24.70 2.07
N HIS A 194 -9.14 23.62 1.60
CA HIS A 194 -8.52 23.56 0.28
C HIS A 194 -9.55 23.73 -0.85
N ILE A 195 -10.72 23.09 -0.74
CA ILE A 195 -11.80 23.22 -1.73
C ILE A 195 -12.27 24.69 -1.83
N ALA A 196 -12.48 25.34 -0.68
CA ALA A 196 -12.85 26.75 -0.64
C ALA A 196 -11.76 27.64 -1.23
N ALA A 197 -10.48 27.37 -0.92
CA ALA A 197 -9.34 28.11 -1.47
C ALA A 197 -9.27 28.02 -3.01
N ARG A 198 -9.35 26.80 -3.57
CA ARG A 198 -9.39 26.57 -5.03
C ARG A 198 -10.54 27.30 -5.71
N ARG A 199 -11.75 27.26 -5.15
CA ARG A 199 -12.93 27.90 -5.74
C ARG A 199 -12.88 29.43 -5.75
N ASN A 200 -12.04 30.03 -4.92
CA ASN A 200 -11.90 31.47 -4.79
C ASN A 200 -10.52 31.94 -5.25
N ASP A 201 -9.84 31.17 -6.10
CA ASP A 201 -8.54 31.51 -6.71
C ASP A 201 -7.44 31.87 -5.70
N ALA A 202 -7.50 31.31 -4.48
CA ALA A 202 -6.63 31.72 -3.38
C ALA A 202 -5.14 31.37 -3.57
N TYR A 203 -4.83 30.50 -4.53
CA TYR A 203 -3.46 30.15 -4.89
C TYR A 203 -2.87 31.04 -5.99
N ALA A 204 -3.69 31.91 -6.59
CA ALA A 204 -3.30 32.91 -7.56
C ALA A 204 -3.39 34.34 -6.99
N ASP A 205 -4.22 34.54 -5.96
CA ASP A 205 -4.42 35.82 -5.27
C ASP A 205 -3.95 35.74 -3.81
N LEU A 206 -2.88 36.46 -3.49
CA LEU A 206 -2.25 36.50 -2.17
C LEU A 206 -2.98 37.40 -1.15
N GLU A 207 -4.01 38.14 -1.56
CA GLU A 207 -4.72 39.12 -0.71
C GLU A 207 -6.06 38.60 -0.18
N THR A 208 -6.24 37.28 -0.17
CA THR A 208 -7.51 36.64 0.19
C THR A 208 -7.54 36.12 1.63
N ASP A 209 -8.75 36.16 2.24
CA ASP A 209 -9.02 35.62 3.59
C ASP A 209 -9.30 34.09 3.58
N HIS A 210 -9.24 33.45 2.41
CA HIS A 210 -9.47 32.02 2.26
C HIS A 210 -8.27 31.18 2.74
N TRP A 211 -8.50 29.89 2.98
CA TRP A 211 -7.49 28.97 3.51
C TRP A 211 -6.19 29.04 2.71
N ALA A 212 -5.07 29.26 3.41
CA ALA A 212 -3.75 29.44 2.84
C ALA A 212 -3.65 30.52 1.75
N GLY A 213 -4.52 31.54 1.80
CA GLY A 213 -4.55 32.69 0.88
C GLY A 213 -3.29 33.56 0.87
N GLY A 214 -2.35 33.33 1.78
CA GLY A 214 -1.01 33.93 1.73
C GLY A 214 0.01 33.14 0.89
N HIS A 215 -0.41 32.07 0.21
CA HIS A 215 0.47 31.17 -0.54
C HIS A 215 0.14 31.16 -2.03
N TYR A 216 1.17 31.37 -2.86
CA TYR A 216 1.07 31.24 -4.31
C TYR A 216 1.46 29.83 -4.73
N GLU A 217 0.51 29.04 -5.24
CA GLU A 217 0.70 27.61 -5.52
C GLU A 217 0.38 27.22 -6.97
N THR A 218 -0.16 28.13 -7.80
CA THR A 218 -0.49 27.86 -9.22
C THR A 218 0.70 27.32 -10.02
N TRP A 219 1.93 27.69 -9.63
CA TRP A 219 3.17 27.22 -10.23
C TRP A 219 3.29 25.69 -10.32
N LYS A 220 2.64 24.92 -9.44
CA LYS A 220 2.65 23.45 -9.50
C LYS A 220 1.97 22.94 -10.76
N TRP A 221 0.82 23.54 -11.09
CA TRP A 221 0.07 23.19 -12.29
C TRP A 221 0.79 23.67 -13.54
N ASP A 222 1.45 24.84 -13.49
CA ASP A 222 2.29 25.32 -14.59
C ASP A 222 3.51 24.39 -14.81
N PHE A 223 4.14 23.94 -13.72
CA PHE A 223 5.24 22.96 -13.78
C PHE A 223 4.79 21.63 -14.38
N ALA A 224 3.66 21.08 -13.93
CA ALA A 224 3.11 19.84 -14.47
C ALA A 224 2.73 20.00 -15.96
N ALA A 225 2.13 21.13 -16.34
CA ALA A 225 1.81 21.43 -17.73
C ALA A 225 3.07 21.54 -18.61
N TYR A 226 4.15 22.14 -18.10
CA TYR A 226 5.44 22.17 -18.79
C TYR A 226 6.02 20.77 -18.97
N ILE A 227 6.06 19.94 -17.93
CA ILE A 227 6.56 18.56 -18.05
C ILE A 227 5.74 17.78 -19.09
N ALA A 228 4.41 17.87 -19.05
CA ALA A 228 3.54 17.17 -19.98
C ALA A 228 3.67 17.66 -21.43
N ASN A 229 3.80 18.96 -21.66
CA ASN A 229 3.78 19.54 -23.00
C ASN A 229 5.16 19.66 -23.66
N ASP A 230 6.23 19.79 -22.87
CA ASP A 230 7.57 20.05 -23.40
C ASP A 230 8.48 18.84 -23.17
N VAL A 231 8.59 18.34 -21.93
CA VAL A 231 9.54 17.27 -21.59
C VAL A 231 9.04 15.91 -22.08
N ALA A 232 7.82 15.51 -21.73
CA ALA A 232 7.26 14.22 -22.13
C ALA A 232 7.06 14.09 -23.65
N ASN A 233 7.02 15.20 -24.39
CA ASN A 233 6.98 15.21 -25.86
C ASN A 233 8.38 15.17 -26.50
N ALA A 234 9.43 15.56 -25.76
CA ALA A 234 10.81 15.56 -26.24
C ALA A 234 11.53 14.22 -25.99
N TYR A 235 11.10 13.45 -24.99
CA TYR A 235 11.75 12.21 -24.57
C TYR A 235 10.75 11.05 -24.49
N GLN A 236 11.19 9.84 -24.89
CA GLN A 236 10.46 8.63 -24.57
C GLN A 236 10.86 8.19 -23.15
N LEU A 237 10.15 8.70 -22.13
CA LEU A 237 10.56 8.58 -20.73
C LEU A 237 10.75 7.14 -20.22
N THR A 238 10.07 6.15 -20.82
CA THR A 238 10.21 4.73 -20.47
C THR A 238 11.28 4.00 -21.29
N ASP A 239 12.04 4.71 -22.13
CA ASP A 239 13.09 4.18 -23.02
C ASP A 239 14.14 5.26 -23.30
N LEU A 240 14.64 5.89 -22.23
CA LEU A 240 15.72 6.88 -22.31
C LEU A 240 17.02 6.21 -22.78
N SER A 241 17.79 6.92 -23.61
CA SER A 241 19.14 6.50 -23.97
C SER A 241 20.21 7.17 -23.10
N ALA A 242 21.42 6.59 -23.09
CA ALA A 242 22.54 7.13 -22.32
C ALA A 242 22.91 8.58 -22.70
N ASP A 243 22.82 8.93 -23.99
CA ASP A 243 23.10 10.27 -24.50
C ASP A 243 21.97 11.28 -24.21
N GLU A 244 20.81 10.82 -23.76
CA GLU A 244 19.67 11.67 -23.38
C GLU A 244 19.70 12.08 -21.90
N ILE A 245 20.54 11.47 -21.05
CA ILE A 245 20.52 11.67 -19.60
C ILE A 245 20.80 13.12 -19.19
N GLU A 246 21.92 13.69 -19.63
CA GLU A 246 22.27 15.09 -19.33
C GLU A 246 21.22 16.07 -19.92
N PRO A 247 20.83 15.97 -21.22
CA PRO A 247 19.77 16.79 -21.79
C PRO A 247 18.41 16.67 -21.07
N PHE A 248 18.05 15.47 -20.62
CA PHE A 248 16.81 15.22 -19.89
C PHE A 248 16.80 15.96 -18.55
N PHE A 249 17.87 15.87 -17.76
CA PHE A 249 17.97 16.61 -16.51
C PHE A 249 17.95 18.11 -16.73
N ASP A 250 18.66 18.58 -17.76
CA ASP A 250 18.57 19.98 -18.15
C ASP A 250 17.13 20.34 -18.46
N ALA A 251 16.44 19.64 -19.36
CA ALA A 251 15.05 19.93 -19.73
C ALA A 251 14.09 19.88 -18.52
N PHE A 252 14.11 18.79 -17.75
CA PHE A 252 13.21 18.58 -16.61
C PHE A 252 13.32 19.70 -15.57
N TRP A 253 14.54 20.22 -15.36
CA TRP A 253 14.82 21.29 -14.40
C TRP A 253 15.08 22.65 -15.07
N THR A 254 14.91 22.80 -16.39
CA THR A 254 15.28 24.01 -17.17
C THR A 254 14.54 25.24 -16.67
N ASN A 255 13.26 25.09 -16.35
CA ASN A 255 12.43 26.19 -15.85
C ASN A 255 12.64 26.50 -14.36
N SER A 256 13.70 25.98 -13.73
CA SER A 256 14.05 26.34 -12.36
C SER A 256 14.42 27.83 -12.22
N ASP A 257 14.98 28.45 -13.27
CA ASP A 257 15.42 29.86 -13.24
C ASP A 257 14.45 30.85 -13.96
N GLU A 258 13.54 30.38 -14.83
CA GLU A 258 12.68 31.22 -15.70
C GLU A 258 11.24 31.43 -15.22
N TYR A 259 10.81 30.89 -14.07
CA TYR A 259 9.60 31.37 -13.37
C TYR A 259 9.81 32.76 -12.70
N THR A 260 10.61 33.59 -13.36
CA THR A 260 10.87 34.99 -13.04
C THR A 260 10.08 35.94 -13.95
N ASP A 261 9.36 35.45 -14.97
CA ASP A 261 8.48 36.29 -15.80
C ASP A 261 7.08 36.51 -15.19
N THR A 262 6.83 35.90 -14.03
CA THR A 262 5.89 36.43 -13.03
C THR A 262 6.72 36.89 -11.84
N ASP A 263 6.66 38.17 -11.47
CA ASP A 263 7.34 38.80 -10.32
C ASP A 263 7.05 38.15 -8.93
N MET A 264 6.52 36.92 -8.85
CA MET A 264 5.89 36.35 -7.65
C MET A 264 6.58 35.11 -7.06
N LEU A 265 7.31 34.29 -7.83
CA LEU A 265 8.12 33.21 -7.23
C LEU A 265 9.54 33.69 -6.92
N SER A 266 9.82 33.95 -5.64
CA SER A 266 11.17 34.34 -5.20
C SER A 266 12.18 33.18 -5.19
N THR A 267 11.82 31.98 -5.64
CA THR A 267 12.61 30.76 -5.46
C THR A 267 12.37 29.75 -6.59
N PRO A 268 13.41 29.12 -7.15
CA PRO A 268 13.30 28.05 -8.14
C PRO A 268 12.44 26.86 -7.71
N VAL A 269 11.74 26.21 -8.66
CA VAL A 269 10.92 25.00 -8.42
C VAL A 269 11.68 23.88 -7.69
N PRO A 270 12.93 23.50 -8.08
CA PRO A 270 13.69 22.50 -7.33
C PRO A 270 13.94 22.91 -5.89
N GLN A 271 14.18 24.20 -5.64
CA GLN A 271 14.40 24.70 -4.29
C GLN A 271 13.10 24.70 -3.46
N TYR A 272 11.93 24.92 -4.08
CA TYR A 272 10.62 24.75 -3.43
C TYR A 272 10.31 23.29 -3.07
N LEU A 273 10.58 22.39 -4.01
CA LEU A 273 10.24 20.97 -3.89
C LEU A 273 11.24 20.16 -3.11
N LEU A 274 12.52 20.52 -3.12
CA LEU A 274 13.62 19.76 -2.50
C LEU A 274 14.27 20.50 -1.31
N GLY A 275 14.08 21.82 -1.22
CA GLY A 275 14.81 22.65 -0.27
C GLY A 275 16.30 22.80 -0.64
N ARG A 276 17.01 23.67 0.09
CA ARG A 276 18.42 24.00 -0.22
C ARG A 276 19.34 22.77 -0.26
N TRP A 277 19.22 21.88 0.72
CA TRP A 277 20.04 20.66 0.78
C TRP A 277 19.63 19.62 -0.25
N GLY A 278 18.33 19.54 -0.59
CA GLY A 278 17.86 18.65 -1.64
C GLY A 278 18.32 19.09 -3.03
N VAL A 279 18.50 20.40 -3.28
CA VAL A 279 19.10 20.90 -4.54
C VAL A 279 20.58 20.50 -4.66
N VAL A 280 21.34 20.54 -3.57
CA VAL A 280 22.75 20.07 -3.57
C VAL A 280 22.78 18.58 -3.93
N GLN A 281 21.94 17.79 -3.26
CA GLN A 281 21.87 16.35 -3.49
C GLN A 281 21.27 15.95 -4.83
N LEU A 282 20.42 16.78 -5.43
CA LEU A 282 20.02 16.63 -6.83
C LEU A 282 21.23 16.80 -7.76
N GLY A 283 22.14 17.72 -7.46
CA GLY A 283 23.41 17.87 -8.17
C GLY A 283 24.29 16.62 -8.04
N ASP A 284 24.46 16.10 -6.82
CA ASP A 284 25.23 14.87 -6.57
C ASP A 284 24.61 13.65 -7.28
N PHE A 285 23.28 13.55 -7.29
CA PHE A 285 22.57 12.50 -8.02
C PHE A 285 22.75 12.65 -9.55
N ARG A 286 22.67 13.88 -10.07
CA ARG A 286 22.93 14.14 -11.50
C ARG A 286 24.36 13.77 -11.89
N GLU A 287 25.35 14.11 -11.07
CA GLU A 287 26.75 13.68 -11.30
C GLU A 287 26.86 12.16 -11.34
N THR A 288 26.19 11.45 -10.43
CA THR A 288 26.11 9.97 -10.44
C THR A 288 25.51 9.45 -11.75
N CYS A 289 24.45 10.09 -12.27
CA CYS A 289 23.87 9.73 -13.56
C CYS A 289 24.81 9.99 -14.74
N GLU A 290 25.60 11.06 -14.70
CA GLU A 290 26.56 11.42 -15.76
C GLU A 290 27.81 10.53 -15.74
N GLU A 291 28.19 9.97 -14.58
CA GLU A 291 29.29 9.00 -14.45
C GLU A 291 28.96 7.62 -15.04
N ASP A 292 27.70 7.18 -14.96
CA ASP A 292 27.21 5.90 -15.53
C ASP A 292 25.88 6.11 -16.29
N PRO A 293 25.91 6.76 -17.45
CA PRO A 293 24.70 7.16 -18.17
C PRO A 293 23.93 5.96 -18.75
N GLU A 294 24.61 4.85 -19.06
CA GLU A 294 23.95 3.62 -19.52
C GLU A 294 23.05 3.04 -18.43
N ARG A 295 23.56 2.96 -17.20
CA ARG A 295 22.77 2.46 -16.06
C ARG A 295 21.72 3.48 -15.62
N ALA A 296 22.04 4.77 -15.62
CA ALA A 296 21.09 5.82 -15.31
C ALA A 296 19.87 5.79 -16.24
N ALA A 297 20.11 5.62 -17.55
CA ALA A 297 19.06 5.51 -18.54
C ALA A 297 18.12 4.34 -18.29
N ALA A 298 18.66 3.15 -18.00
CA ALA A 298 17.85 1.99 -17.65
C ALA A 298 17.02 2.20 -16.37
N VAL A 299 17.64 2.75 -15.33
CA VAL A 299 17.00 2.97 -14.02
C VAL A 299 15.90 4.04 -14.11
N LEU A 300 16.15 5.16 -14.80
CA LEU A 300 15.14 6.21 -14.98
C LEU A 300 14.01 5.75 -15.90
N SER A 301 14.32 5.00 -16.95
CA SER A 301 13.30 4.38 -17.82
C SER A 301 12.37 3.46 -17.03
N MET A 302 12.94 2.63 -16.15
CA MET A 302 12.16 1.80 -15.24
C MET A 302 11.40 2.64 -14.22
N LEU A 303 12.01 3.69 -13.66
CA LEU A 303 11.33 4.60 -12.73
C LEU A 303 10.06 5.17 -13.35
N PHE A 304 10.00 5.42 -14.65
CA PHE A 304 8.81 5.92 -15.34
C PHE A 304 7.90 4.82 -15.93
N SER A 305 8.29 3.55 -15.91
CA SER A 305 7.45 2.48 -16.46
C SER A 305 6.26 2.13 -15.56
N GLU A 306 5.03 2.46 -15.96
CA GLU A 306 3.82 2.09 -15.20
C GLU A 306 3.45 0.60 -15.30
N ASP A 307 4.11 -0.15 -16.20
CA ASP A 307 3.96 -1.60 -16.31
C ASP A 307 4.60 -2.35 -15.12
N GLU A 308 5.50 -1.70 -14.38
CA GLU A 308 6.17 -2.25 -13.21
C GLU A 308 5.60 -1.66 -11.90
N HIS A 309 5.62 -2.46 -10.83
CA HIS A 309 5.13 -2.01 -9.54
C HIS A 309 6.00 -0.88 -8.96
N LEU A 310 5.38 0.15 -8.38
CA LEU A 310 6.08 1.34 -7.85
C LEU A 310 7.21 1.01 -6.88
N VAL A 311 7.00 0.01 -6.02
CA VAL A 311 8.01 -0.41 -5.04
C VAL A 311 9.29 -0.89 -5.72
N ASP A 312 9.19 -1.73 -6.73
CA ASP A 312 10.37 -2.25 -7.45
C ASP A 312 11.09 -1.14 -8.21
N ARG A 313 10.32 -0.24 -8.82
CA ARG A 313 10.84 0.95 -9.52
C ARG A 313 11.67 1.83 -8.59
N LEU A 314 11.18 2.06 -7.37
CA LEU A 314 11.85 2.87 -6.35
C LEU A 314 13.02 2.13 -5.70
N GLU A 315 12.93 0.82 -5.48
CA GLU A 315 14.03 0.01 -4.94
C GLU A 315 15.21 -0.01 -5.93
N GLN A 316 14.97 -0.15 -7.23
CA GLN A 316 16.03 -0.05 -8.25
C GLN A 316 16.60 1.36 -8.37
N PHE A 317 15.76 2.39 -8.30
CA PHE A 317 16.22 3.77 -8.22
C PHE A 317 17.17 3.97 -7.05
N TYR A 318 16.79 3.48 -5.86
CA TYR A 318 17.60 3.61 -4.65
C TYR A 318 18.90 2.82 -4.75
N GLU A 319 18.89 1.58 -5.25
CA GLU A 319 20.11 0.77 -5.41
C GLU A 319 21.15 1.47 -6.30
N PHE A 320 20.70 2.20 -7.32
CA PHE A 320 21.57 2.98 -8.20
C PHE A 320 22.03 4.29 -7.55
N ALA A 321 21.11 5.05 -6.96
CA ALA A 321 21.35 6.41 -6.51
C ALA A 321 21.97 6.51 -5.10
N ALA A 322 21.86 5.46 -4.28
CA ALA A 322 22.38 5.44 -2.92
C ALA A 322 23.90 5.59 -2.91
N SER A 323 24.38 6.61 -2.19
CA SER A 323 25.80 6.85 -1.97
C SER A 323 26.02 7.54 -0.62
N ASP A 324 27.25 7.49 -0.11
CA ASP A 324 27.62 8.13 1.16
C ASP A 324 27.39 9.66 1.19
N ASN A 325 27.22 10.28 0.01
CA ASN A 325 27.06 11.73 -0.14
C ASN A 325 25.58 12.17 -0.17
N VAL A 326 24.65 11.24 -0.39
CA VAL A 326 23.23 11.56 -0.58
C VAL A 326 22.39 10.92 0.51
N SER A 327 21.52 11.70 1.14
CA SER A 327 20.65 11.16 2.19
C SER A 327 19.44 10.44 1.59
N ASP A 328 19.14 9.25 2.10
CA ASP A 328 18.02 8.39 1.69
C ASP A 328 16.68 9.15 1.59
N GLY A 329 16.37 9.99 2.59
CA GLY A 329 15.12 10.77 2.58
C GLY A 329 15.03 11.78 1.44
N ASN A 330 16.15 12.37 1.02
CA ASN A 330 16.16 13.26 -0.14
C ASN A 330 16.17 12.48 -1.46
N LEU A 331 16.75 11.28 -1.53
CA LEU A 331 16.60 10.41 -2.70
C LEU A 331 15.13 10.09 -2.96
N LEU A 332 14.37 9.74 -1.91
CA LEU A 332 12.93 9.50 -2.03
C LEU A 332 12.19 10.78 -2.47
N ARG A 333 12.61 11.93 -1.96
CA ARG A 333 12.07 13.23 -2.35
C ARG A 333 12.36 13.58 -3.81
N ILE A 334 13.55 13.26 -4.32
CA ILE A 334 13.92 13.42 -5.74
C ILE A 334 13.07 12.49 -6.60
N ALA A 335 13.04 11.19 -6.29
CA ALA A 335 12.27 10.19 -7.03
C ALA A 335 10.78 10.55 -7.09
N SER A 336 10.18 10.90 -5.94
CA SER A 336 8.78 11.33 -5.87
C SER A 336 8.51 12.66 -6.59
N THR A 337 9.52 13.55 -6.72
CA THR A 337 9.37 14.76 -7.54
C THR A 337 9.35 14.43 -9.03
N LEU A 338 10.27 13.58 -9.48
CA LEU A 338 10.30 13.11 -10.87
C LEU A 338 8.96 12.46 -11.24
N LEU A 339 8.48 11.55 -10.38
CA LEU A 339 7.19 10.87 -10.54
C LEU A 339 6.00 11.84 -10.55
N MET A 340 5.92 12.76 -9.59
CA MET A 340 4.83 13.76 -9.55
C MET A 340 4.86 14.71 -10.76
N GLY A 341 6.04 15.04 -11.28
CA GLY A 341 6.15 15.88 -12.48
C GLY A 341 5.60 15.18 -13.72
N VAL A 342 5.91 13.89 -13.90
CA VAL A 342 5.48 13.11 -15.08
C VAL A 342 4.04 12.62 -14.95
N TYR A 343 3.63 12.17 -13.76
CA TYR A 343 2.28 11.65 -13.48
C TYR A 343 1.64 12.42 -12.31
N PRO A 344 1.24 13.68 -12.51
CA PRO A 344 0.70 14.56 -11.47
C PRO A 344 -0.66 14.15 -10.91
N ASP A 345 -1.33 13.18 -11.54
CA ASP A 345 -2.57 12.59 -11.06
C ASP A 345 -2.34 11.32 -10.21
N ASP A 346 -1.13 10.75 -10.25
CA ASP A 346 -0.83 9.45 -9.66
C ASP A 346 0.13 9.51 -8.47
N TYR A 347 1.10 10.42 -8.50
CA TYR A 347 2.14 10.51 -7.47
C TYR A 347 2.22 11.89 -6.84
N VAL A 348 2.82 11.94 -5.65
CA VAL A 348 2.91 13.14 -4.83
C VAL A 348 4.35 13.32 -4.36
N ASN A 349 4.87 14.54 -4.39
CA ASN A 349 6.19 14.81 -3.82
C ASN A 349 6.19 14.54 -2.31
N PHE A 350 7.06 13.62 -1.85
CA PHE A 350 7.12 13.23 -0.45
C PHE A 350 8.05 14.14 0.35
N GLN A 351 7.48 14.88 1.32
CA GLN A 351 8.22 15.74 2.24
C GLN A 351 7.98 15.26 3.67
N TYR A 352 8.93 14.48 4.21
CA TYR A 352 8.78 13.77 5.49
C TYR A 352 8.07 14.58 6.58
N GLN A 353 8.58 15.77 6.93
CA GLN A 353 8.02 16.56 8.05
C GLN A 353 6.56 16.99 7.82
N ARG A 354 6.22 17.39 6.58
CA ARG A 354 4.85 17.82 6.22
C ARG A 354 3.90 16.63 6.23
N PHE A 355 4.33 15.51 5.63
CA PHE A 355 3.55 14.28 5.57
C PHE A 355 3.37 13.67 6.96
N GLU A 356 4.43 13.60 7.76
CA GLU A 356 4.38 13.11 9.15
C GLU A 356 3.34 13.87 9.96
N THR A 357 3.35 15.20 9.87
CA THR A 357 2.40 16.06 10.58
C THR A 357 0.97 15.80 10.12
N PHE A 358 0.71 15.64 8.83
CA PHE A 358 -0.63 15.37 8.34
C PHE A 358 -1.10 13.96 8.73
N PHE A 359 -0.32 12.93 8.40
CA PHE A 359 -0.72 11.54 8.61
C PHE A 359 -0.85 11.17 10.09
N SER A 360 0.03 11.65 10.97
CA SER A 360 -0.12 11.42 12.42
C SER A 360 -1.40 12.04 13.01
N ASN A 361 -1.97 13.07 12.37
CA ASN A 361 -3.17 13.75 12.83
C ASN A 361 -4.45 13.28 12.13
N CYS A 362 -4.33 12.81 10.89
CA CYS A 362 -5.46 12.60 9.97
C CYS A 362 -5.51 11.17 9.40
N SER A 363 -4.79 10.22 10.00
CA SER A 363 -4.83 8.82 9.58
C SER A 363 -4.62 7.86 10.74
N ASN A 364 -4.71 6.56 10.46
CA ASN A 364 -4.40 5.48 11.39
C ASN A 364 -2.88 5.28 11.64
N ALA A 365 -2.00 6.07 11.02
CA ALA A 365 -0.56 5.93 11.14
C ALA A 365 -0.02 6.64 12.38
N GLU A 366 0.52 5.88 13.35
CA GLU A 366 1.15 6.47 14.55
C GLU A 366 2.36 7.37 14.22
N SER A 367 3.13 6.97 13.20
CA SER A 367 4.24 7.73 12.65
C SER A 367 4.62 7.20 11.26
N LEU A 368 5.39 8.00 10.54
CA LEU A 368 6.12 7.63 9.34
C LEU A 368 7.61 7.47 9.69
N GLU A 369 8.25 6.52 9.02
CA GLU A 369 9.68 6.29 9.10
C GLU A 369 10.46 7.30 8.25
N THR A 370 11.63 7.69 8.73
CA THR A 370 12.58 8.52 7.99
C THR A 370 13.44 7.67 7.05
N GLY A 371 13.90 8.26 5.94
CA GLY A 371 14.81 7.59 5.00
C GLY A 371 14.11 7.25 3.68
N PHE A 372 14.65 6.25 2.96
CA PHE A 372 14.09 5.75 1.71
C PHE A 372 13.33 4.45 1.99
N ASP A 373 12.01 4.55 2.04
CA ASP A 373 11.12 3.38 2.15
C ASP A 373 10.08 3.42 1.03
N ALA A 374 10.34 2.64 -0.01
CA ALA A 374 9.49 2.53 -1.19
C ALA A 374 8.06 2.06 -0.86
N ARG A 375 7.90 1.19 0.15
CA ARG A 375 6.60 0.63 0.54
C ARG A 375 5.80 1.58 1.38
N GLN A 376 6.45 2.28 2.30
CA GLN A 376 5.81 3.39 3.01
C GLN A 376 5.34 4.44 2.00
N TYR A 377 6.19 4.84 1.06
CA TYR A 377 5.78 5.80 0.04
C TYR A 377 4.61 5.29 -0.81
N TYR A 378 4.62 4.01 -1.22
CA TYR A 378 3.49 3.43 -1.94
C TYR A 378 2.17 3.50 -1.14
N ARG A 379 2.20 3.13 0.15
CA ARG A 379 1.02 3.25 1.04
C ARG A 379 0.55 4.70 1.20
N ILE A 380 1.48 5.64 1.28
CA ILE A 380 1.18 7.07 1.32
C ILE A 380 0.50 7.51 0.02
N VAL A 381 0.99 7.07 -1.14
CA VAL A 381 0.39 7.40 -2.44
C VAL A 381 -1.05 6.89 -2.51
N LEU A 382 -1.33 5.67 -2.04
CA LEU A 382 -2.69 5.13 -1.97
C LEU A 382 -3.60 6.00 -1.08
N ALA A 383 -3.17 6.32 0.14
CA ALA A 383 -3.94 7.17 1.04
C ALA A 383 -4.15 8.60 0.47
N CYS A 384 -3.16 9.11 -0.26
CA CYS A 384 -3.28 10.39 -0.96
C CYS A 384 -4.27 10.33 -2.13
N ARG A 385 -4.42 9.19 -2.82
CA ARG A 385 -5.46 9.01 -3.83
C ARG A 385 -6.85 9.03 -3.21
N ASP A 386 -7.02 8.45 -2.02
CA ASP A 386 -8.29 8.53 -1.29
C ASP A 386 -8.65 9.99 -0.94
N LEU A 387 -7.65 10.81 -0.54
CA LEU A 387 -7.85 12.25 -0.34
C LEU A 387 -8.23 12.98 -1.64
N ARG A 388 -7.55 12.67 -2.75
CA ARG A 388 -7.88 13.22 -4.08
C ARG A 388 -9.32 12.91 -4.44
N ASP A 389 -9.72 11.65 -4.31
CA ASP A 389 -11.05 11.18 -4.69
C ASP A 389 -12.14 11.82 -3.81
N ALA A 390 -11.85 12.04 -2.53
CA ALA A 390 -12.73 12.82 -1.65
C ALA A 390 -12.91 14.27 -2.14
N MET A 391 -11.82 14.95 -2.53
CA MET A 391 -11.88 16.30 -3.11
C MET A 391 -12.62 16.33 -4.45
N GLN A 392 -12.51 15.28 -5.28
CA GLN A 392 -13.13 15.21 -6.60
C GLN A 392 -14.66 15.26 -6.59
N SER A 393 -15.27 14.93 -5.45
CA SER A 393 -16.72 15.11 -5.26
C SER A 393 -17.18 16.57 -5.44
N GLU A 394 -16.30 17.53 -5.15
CA GLU A 394 -16.57 18.96 -5.14
C GLU A 394 -15.68 19.77 -6.10
N LEU A 395 -14.51 19.22 -6.45
CA LEU A 395 -13.55 19.73 -7.43
C LEU A 395 -13.24 18.63 -8.45
N PRO A 396 -14.06 18.43 -9.49
CA PRO A 396 -13.93 17.28 -10.40
C PRO A 396 -12.58 17.15 -11.11
N ASP A 397 -11.79 18.21 -11.16
CA ASP A 397 -10.44 18.28 -11.73
C ASP A 397 -9.31 18.18 -10.69
N ALA A 398 -9.62 17.85 -9.42
CA ALA A 398 -8.61 17.71 -8.38
C ALA A 398 -7.61 16.58 -8.69
N SER A 399 -6.32 16.87 -8.50
CA SER A 399 -5.21 15.95 -8.76
C SER A 399 -4.33 15.70 -7.53
N MET A 400 -3.23 14.96 -7.68
CA MET A 400 -2.27 14.80 -6.58
C MET A 400 -1.50 16.10 -6.30
N LEU A 401 -1.55 17.08 -7.20
CA LEU A 401 -1.04 18.44 -6.95
C LEU A 401 -1.90 19.17 -5.91
N ASP A 402 -3.23 18.97 -5.94
CA ASP A 402 -4.13 19.46 -4.91
C ASP A 402 -3.83 18.81 -3.57
N VAL A 403 -3.66 17.48 -3.55
CA VAL A 403 -3.30 16.73 -2.33
C VAL A 403 -1.96 17.20 -1.76
N HIS A 404 -0.95 17.37 -2.60
CA HIS A 404 0.35 17.91 -2.18
C HIS A 404 0.20 19.32 -1.56
N THR A 405 -0.63 20.17 -2.17
CA THR A 405 -0.88 21.54 -1.69
C THR A 405 -1.58 21.52 -0.34
N LEU A 406 -2.62 20.69 -0.20
CA LEU A 406 -3.33 20.48 1.05
C LEU A 406 -2.37 20.03 2.17
N ILE A 407 -1.61 18.95 1.95
CA ILE A 407 -0.69 18.40 2.96
C ILE A 407 0.42 19.40 3.29
N ARG A 408 0.96 20.09 2.28
CA ARG A 408 2.01 21.09 2.49
C ARG A 408 1.53 22.21 3.40
N LEU A 409 0.33 22.74 3.15
CA LEU A 409 -0.17 23.93 3.85
C LEU A 409 -0.92 23.58 5.15
N TYR A 410 -1.26 22.31 5.36
CA TYR A 410 -1.90 21.81 6.58
C TYR A 410 -1.20 22.27 7.86
N GLN A 411 0.13 22.13 7.92
CA GLN A 411 0.89 22.55 9.10
C GLN A 411 0.85 24.07 9.29
N ASP A 412 0.97 24.85 8.22
CA ASP A 412 0.97 26.33 8.29
C ASP A 412 -0.41 26.83 8.79
N PHE A 413 -1.49 26.18 8.34
CA PHE A 413 -2.84 26.46 8.84
C PHE A 413 -3.05 26.13 10.33
N ARG A 414 -2.47 25.03 10.82
CA ARG A 414 -2.59 24.67 12.23
C ARG A 414 -1.96 25.73 13.12
N ASP A 415 -0.77 26.18 12.76
CA ASP A 415 -0.01 27.18 13.52
C ASP A 415 -0.73 28.54 13.60
N ASP A 416 -1.56 28.89 12.61
CA ASP A 416 -2.39 30.12 12.60
C ASP A 416 -3.72 29.98 13.37
N SER A 417 -4.13 28.75 13.68
CA SER A 417 -5.39 28.43 14.39
C SER A 417 -5.25 28.27 15.90
N GLU A 418 -4.01 28.22 16.41
CA GLU A 418 -3.63 28.24 17.84
C GLU A 418 -3.27 29.64 18.32
#